data_AF-A0A3D4G1U2-F1
#
_entry.id   AF-A0A3D4G1U2-F1
#
_cell.length_a   1.000
_cell.length_b   1.000
_cell.length_c   1.000
_cell.angle_alpha   90.00
_cell.angle_beta   90.00
_cell.angle_gamma   90.00
#
_symmetry.space_group_name_H-M   'P 1'
#
loop_
_entity.id
_entity.type
_entity.pdbx_description
1 polymer ?
#
loop_
_entity_poly.entity_id
_entity_poly.type
_entity_poly.pdbx_seq_one_letter_code
_entity_poly.pdbx_strand_id
1 'polypeptide(L)'
;AFRVASKTDSRTILDQNGSEALLGNGDMLFLPPAKSEPARIQGAFISTEDTETLINWYQQRREALDPAAVAPVAVRSEEDILEEVRTSEQLDAADAEEISGDWDELFRDAAEVCIQHNQGSTSLLQRRLKIGYGRAARIVDQLHEAGVVGPPDGSKSREVLMSLSEIEGMFPGT
;
A
#
# COMPACT_ATOMS: atom_id res chain seq x y z
N ALA A 1 13.53 18.37 14.07
CA ALA A 1 12.21 18.88 14.46
C ALA A 1 12.13 20.39 14.28
N PHE A 2 11.04 20.88 13.69
CA PHE A 2 10.73 22.31 13.53
C PHE A 2 9.99 22.86 14.76
N ARG A 3 9.65 24.16 14.74
CA ARG A 3 8.90 24.82 15.81
C ARG A 3 7.57 24.11 16.07
N VAL A 4 7.29 23.79 17.34
CA VAL A 4 6.04 23.17 17.80
C VAL A 4 5.27 24.10 18.75
N ALA A 5 3.99 23.79 18.97
CA ALA A 5 3.11 24.62 19.79
C ALA A 5 3.34 24.42 21.30
N SER A 6 3.73 23.22 21.73
CA SER A 6 3.85 22.90 23.16
C SER A 6 5.13 22.13 23.51
N LYS A 7 5.52 22.21 24.79
CA LYS A 7 6.63 21.42 25.36
C LYS A 7 6.37 19.91 25.26
N THR A 8 5.11 19.51 25.36
CA THR A 8 4.71 18.10 25.26
C THR A 8 5.04 17.57 23.87
N ASP A 9 4.73 18.33 22.82
CA ASP A 9 5.04 17.93 21.44
C ASP A 9 6.54 17.86 21.17
N SER A 10 7.32 18.79 21.73
CA SER A 10 8.79 18.75 21.64
C SER A 10 9.33 17.45 22.24
N ARG A 11 8.82 17.08 23.42
CA ARG A 11 9.22 15.85 24.10
C ARG A 11 8.78 14.60 23.35
N THR A 12 7.63 14.61 22.69
CA THR A 12 7.18 13.47 21.87
C THR A 12 8.06 13.26 20.63
N ILE A 13 8.59 14.34 20.02
CA ILE A 13 9.34 14.26 18.75
C ILE A 13 10.85 14.08 18.97
N LEU A 14 11.42 14.75 19.97
CA LEU A 14 12.87 14.75 20.22
C LEU A 14 13.27 14.00 21.49
N ASP A 15 12.31 13.47 22.26
CA ASP A 15 12.50 12.97 23.64
C ASP A 15 13.03 14.04 24.62
N GLN A 16 13.05 15.30 24.21
CA GLN A 16 13.50 16.44 25.00
C GLN A 16 12.77 17.75 24.65
N ASN A 17 12.84 18.74 25.54
CA ASN A 17 12.31 20.07 25.27
C ASN A 17 13.27 20.87 24.37
N GLY A 18 12.76 21.89 23.69
CA GLY A 18 13.56 22.84 22.92
C GLY A 18 12.93 23.27 21.60
N SER A 19 12.12 22.41 20.98
CA SER A 19 11.46 22.75 19.70
C SER A 19 10.39 23.82 19.85
N GLU A 20 9.75 23.95 21.02
CA GLU A 20 8.76 25.00 21.30
C GLU A 20 9.36 26.41 21.35
N ALA A 21 10.67 26.50 21.62
CA ALA A 21 11.42 27.75 21.73
C ALA A 21 12.10 28.17 20.43
N LEU A 22 11.93 27.39 19.35
CA LEU A 22 12.44 27.76 18.03
C LEU A 22 11.71 28.99 17.50
N LEU A 23 12.42 29.79 16.71
CA LEU A 23 11.86 31.03 16.15
C LEU A 23 10.83 30.74 15.05
N GLY A 24 10.97 29.59 14.36
CA GLY A 24 10.20 29.23 13.17
C GLY A 24 10.96 29.58 11.89
N ASN A 25 10.25 29.66 10.76
CA ASN A 25 10.79 30.11 9.48
C ASN A 25 12.13 29.45 9.11
N GLY A 26 12.14 28.11 9.06
CA GLY A 26 13.33 27.32 8.71
C GLY A 26 14.26 27.00 9.88
N ASP A 27 14.05 27.56 11.06
CA ASP A 27 14.78 27.20 12.29
C ASP A 27 14.34 25.83 12.82
N MET A 28 15.30 24.96 13.09
CA MET A 28 15.05 23.58 13.50
C MET A 28 16.11 23.05 14.48
N LEU A 29 15.73 22.04 15.25
CA LEU A 29 16.65 21.19 16.00
C LEU A 29 16.90 19.89 15.25
N PHE A 30 18.16 19.50 15.08
CA PHE A 30 18.56 18.25 14.46
C PHE A 30 19.39 17.44 15.45
N LEU A 31 19.02 16.17 15.66
CA LEU A 31 19.77 15.24 16.49
C LEU A 31 20.49 14.24 15.57
N PRO A 32 21.81 14.38 15.36
CA PRO A 32 22.56 13.42 14.57
C PRO A 32 22.59 12.04 15.24
N PRO A 33 22.63 10.95 14.46
CA PRO A 33 22.91 9.63 15.02
C PRO A 33 24.25 9.66 15.77
N ALA A 34 24.29 9.04 16.95
CA ALA A 34 25.42 9.01 17.89
C ALA A 34 25.69 10.28 18.73
N LYS A 35 24.84 11.32 18.67
CA LYS A 35 24.88 12.42 19.64
C LYS A 35 23.68 12.37 20.59
N SER A 36 23.87 12.83 21.82
CA SER A 36 22.82 12.92 22.85
C SER A 36 22.14 14.29 22.91
N GLU A 37 22.69 15.31 22.23
CA GLU A 37 22.16 16.66 22.23
C GLU A 37 21.89 17.15 20.80
N PRO A 38 20.74 17.79 20.55
CA PRO A 38 20.39 18.31 19.24
C PRO A 38 21.16 19.60 18.96
N ALA A 39 21.63 19.71 17.73
CA ALA A 39 22.18 20.94 17.19
C ALA A 39 21.06 21.81 16.60
N ARG A 40 21.12 23.12 16.82
CA ARG A 40 20.24 24.08 16.15
C ARG A 40 20.75 24.35 14.75
N ILE A 41 19.87 24.27 13.77
CA ILE A 41 20.15 24.47 12.35
C ILE A 41 19.13 25.47 11.81
N GLN A 42 19.58 26.39 10.96
CA GLN A 42 18.72 27.29 10.22
C GLN A 42 18.70 26.89 8.74
N GLY A 43 17.56 26.39 8.28
CA GLY A 43 17.31 26.13 6.87
C GLY A 43 16.87 27.39 6.12
N ALA A 44 16.97 27.36 4.80
CA ALA A 44 16.34 28.36 3.95
C ALA A 44 14.81 28.24 4.09
N PHE A 45 14.16 29.35 4.41
CA PHE A 45 12.71 29.44 4.45
C PHE A 45 12.23 30.23 3.25
N ILE A 46 11.27 29.66 2.52
CA ILE A 46 10.53 30.33 1.47
C ILE A 46 9.06 30.35 1.90
N SER A 47 8.43 31.52 1.82
CA SER A 47 7.01 31.65 2.13
C SER A 47 6.15 31.04 1.01
N THR A 48 4.88 30.77 1.29
CA THR A 48 3.92 30.34 0.26
C THR A 48 3.80 31.38 -0.86
N GLU A 49 3.74 32.67 -0.50
CA GLU A 49 3.63 33.78 -1.45
C GLU A 49 4.86 33.87 -2.38
N ASP A 50 6.06 33.71 -1.83
CA ASP A 50 7.30 33.68 -2.63
C ASP A 50 7.34 32.45 -3.54
N THR A 51 6.84 31.32 -3.06
CA THR A 51 6.75 30.08 -3.84
C THR A 51 5.79 30.25 -5.02
N GLU A 52 4.61 30.83 -4.79
CA GLU A 52 3.64 31.13 -5.85
C GLU A 52 4.21 32.13 -6.87
N THR A 53 4.88 33.17 -6.39
CA THR A 53 5.54 34.17 -7.25
C THR A 53 6.59 33.51 -8.14
N LEU A 54 7.43 32.64 -7.57
CA LEU A 54 8.46 31.91 -8.30
C LEU A 54 7.86 30.96 -9.35
N ILE A 55 6.80 30.23 -8.99
CA ILE A 55 6.10 29.32 -9.90
C ILE A 55 5.48 30.10 -11.05
N ASN A 56 4.81 31.22 -10.77
CA ASN A 56 4.20 32.06 -11.79
C ASN A 56 5.25 32.63 -12.75
N TRP A 57 6.36 33.13 -12.22
CA TRP A 57 7.49 33.58 -13.03
C TRP A 57 8.05 32.45 -13.93
N TYR A 58 8.19 31.25 -13.37
CA TYR A 58 8.68 30.09 -14.11
C TYR A 58 7.72 29.65 -15.23
N GLN A 59 6.41 29.61 -14.96
CA GLN A 59 5.39 29.26 -15.95
C GLN A 59 5.38 30.25 -17.11
N GLN A 60 5.36 31.56 -16.83
CA GLN A 60 5.42 32.59 -17.87
C GLN A 60 6.68 32.45 -18.75
N ARG A 61 7.83 32.15 -18.12
CA ARG A 61 9.09 31.96 -18.85
C ARG A 61 9.07 30.68 -19.69
N ARG A 62 8.41 29.63 -19.22
CA ARG A 62 8.18 28.40 -20.00
C ARG A 62 7.26 28.61 -21.19
N GLU A 63 6.16 29.35 -21.03
CA GLU A 63 5.24 29.66 -22.12
C GLU A 63 5.89 30.54 -23.19
N ALA A 64 6.81 31.41 -22.78
CA ALA A 64 7.58 32.25 -23.68
C ALA A 64 8.72 31.51 -24.41
N LEU A 65 9.07 30.29 -24.00
CA LEU A 65 10.07 29.46 -24.68
C LEU A 65 9.41 28.74 -25.86
N ASP A 66 10.11 28.72 -27.00
CA ASP A 66 9.68 27.97 -28.17
C ASP A 66 9.54 26.48 -27.81
N PRO A 67 8.37 25.85 -28.03
CA PRO A 67 8.17 24.42 -27.79
C PRO A 67 9.20 23.53 -28.49
N ALA A 68 9.78 24.00 -29.60
CA ALA A 68 10.81 23.28 -30.35
C ALA A 68 12.21 23.35 -29.70
N ALA A 69 12.45 24.30 -28.79
CA ALA A 69 13.74 24.51 -28.11
C ALA A 69 13.81 23.83 -26.72
N VAL A 70 12.68 23.36 -26.20
CA VAL A 70 12.61 22.68 -24.90
C VAL A 70 12.75 21.18 -25.14
N ALA A 71 13.88 20.60 -24.76
CA ALA A 71 14.05 19.14 -24.75
C ALA A 71 12.92 18.52 -23.93
N PRO A 72 12.26 17.44 -24.42
CA PRO A 72 11.22 16.78 -23.65
C PRO A 72 11.83 16.28 -22.34
N VAL A 73 11.44 16.91 -21.23
CA VAL A 73 11.66 16.33 -19.92
C VAL A 73 10.81 15.09 -19.89
N ALA A 74 11.45 13.92 -19.92
CA ALA A 74 10.78 12.67 -19.66
C ALA A 74 10.20 12.76 -18.24
N VAL A 75 8.95 13.16 -18.13
CA VAL A 75 8.17 13.00 -16.92
C VAL A 75 8.11 11.48 -16.75
N ARG A 76 8.97 10.95 -15.88
CA ARG A 76 8.72 9.64 -15.31
C ARG A 76 7.39 9.80 -14.61
N SER A 77 6.32 9.31 -15.21
CA SER A 77 5.10 9.01 -14.49
C SER A 77 5.54 8.05 -13.39
N GLU A 78 5.72 8.55 -12.17
CA GLU A 78 5.57 7.69 -11.01
C GLU A 78 4.20 7.06 -11.16
N GLU A 79 4.13 5.72 -11.14
CA GLU A 79 2.85 5.01 -11.29
C GLU A 79 1.85 5.64 -10.31
N ASP A 80 0.69 6.10 -10.83
CA ASP A 80 -0.31 6.77 -10.02
C ASP A 80 -0.91 5.74 -9.08
N ILE A 81 -0.45 5.72 -7.83
CA ILE A 81 -0.88 4.81 -6.77
C ILE A 81 -2.42 4.83 -6.64
N LEU A 82 -3.06 5.96 -6.98
CA LEU A 82 -4.52 6.07 -6.98
C LEU A 82 -5.20 5.26 -8.09
N GLU A 83 -4.53 5.08 -9.23
CA GLU A 83 -5.03 4.26 -10.34
C GLU A 83 -4.92 2.76 -10.02
N GLU A 84 -3.86 2.32 -9.33
CA GLU A 84 -3.74 0.95 -8.82
C GLU A 84 -4.82 0.61 -7.78
N VAL A 85 -5.08 1.52 -6.82
CA VAL A 85 -6.11 1.33 -5.80
C VAL A 85 -7.50 1.26 -6.43
N ARG A 86 -7.82 2.15 -7.39
CA ARG A 86 -9.10 2.11 -8.11
C ARG A 86 -9.28 0.83 -8.92
N THR A 87 -8.20 0.34 -9.54
CA THR A 87 -8.23 -0.93 -10.28
C THR A 87 -8.50 -2.09 -9.33
N SER A 88 -7.88 -2.10 -8.15
CA SER A 88 -8.12 -3.12 -7.12
C SER A 88 -9.57 -3.10 -6.60
N GLU A 89 -10.14 -1.92 -6.38
CA GLU A 89 -11.53 -1.76 -5.93
C GLU A 89 -12.55 -2.15 -7.01
N GLN A 90 -12.25 -1.90 -8.29
CA GLN A 90 -13.10 -2.32 -9.41
C GLN A 90 -13.08 -3.83 -9.62
N LEU A 91 -11.92 -4.48 -9.40
CA LEU A 91 -11.82 -5.95 -9.40
C LEU A 91 -12.65 -6.55 -8.26
N ASP A 92 -12.63 -5.96 -7.07
CA ASP A 92 -13.47 -6.38 -5.94
C ASP A 92 -14.98 -6.29 -6.23
N ALA A 93 -15.42 -5.31 -7.03
CA ALA A 93 -16.83 -5.09 -7.38
C ALA A 93 -17.32 -5.98 -8.54
N ALA A 94 -16.49 -6.20 -9.57
CA ALA A 94 -16.83 -7.08 -10.69
C ALA A 94 -16.93 -8.56 -10.27
N ASP A 95 -16.10 -8.97 -9.31
CA ASP A 95 -16.09 -10.32 -8.72
C ASP A 95 -17.30 -10.60 -7.79
N ALA A 96 -18.14 -9.61 -7.52
CA ALA A 96 -19.33 -9.76 -6.67
C ALA A 96 -20.61 -10.12 -7.45
N GLU A 97 -20.66 -9.87 -8.77
CA GLU A 97 -21.90 -10.01 -9.55
C GLU A 97 -22.04 -11.34 -10.32
N GLU A 98 -20.99 -12.17 -10.41
CA GLU A 98 -21.00 -13.38 -11.26
C GLU A 98 -20.75 -14.69 -10.48
N ILE A 99 -21.53 -14.98 -9.43
CA ILE A 99 -21.50 -16.32 -8.80
C ILE A 99 -22.92 -16.82 -8.54
N SER A 100 -23.43 -17.57 -9.52
CA SER A 100 -24.70 -18.31 -9.51
C SER A 100 -24.44 -19.82 -9.62
N GLY A 101 -23.62 -20.35 -8.72
CA GLY A 101 -23.37 -21.80 -8.56
C GLY A 101 -22.78 -22.07 -7.18
N ASP A 102 -23.01 -23.25 -6.61
CA ASP A 102 -22.61 -23.64 -5.24
C ASP A 102 -21.12 -23.40 -4.89
N TRP A 103 -20.25 -23.21 -5.89
CA TRP A 103 -18.81 -23.03 -5.74
C TRP A 103 -18.29 -21.90 -6.65
N ASP A 104 -17.27 -21.17 -6.20
CA ASP A 104 -16.59 -20.15 -7.00
C ASP A 104 -15.88 -20.79 -8.22
N GLU A 105 -15.84 -20.09 -9.36
CA GLU A 105 -15.18 -20.58 -10.58
C GLU A 105 -13.69 -20.89 -10.36
N LEU A 106 -13.03 -20.11 -9.50
CA LEU A 106 -11.61 -20.28 -9.16
C LEU A 106 -11.38 -21.27 -8.02
N PHE A 107 -12.42 -21.97 -7.56
CA PHE A 107 -12.34 -22.91 -6.45
C PHE A 107 -11.27 -23.98 -6.67
N ARG A 108 -11.22 -24.58 -7.86
CA ARG A 108 -10.25 -25.63 -8.21
C ARG A 108 -8.82 -25.10 -8.17
N ASP A 109 -8.58 -23.96 -8.80
CA ASP A 109 -7.26 -23.32 -8.87
C ASP A 109 -6.80 -22.88 -7.47
N ALA A 110 -7.72 -22.37 -6.65
CA ALA A 110 -7.45 -22.02 -5.26
C ALA A 110 -7.10 -23.23 -4.41
N ALA A 111 -7.76 -24.36 -4.63
CA ALA A 111 -7.48 -25.61 -3.92
C ALA A 111 -6.07 -26.12 -4.26
N GLU A 112 -5.71 -26.11 -5.54
CA GLU A 112 -4.38 -26.48 -6.01
C GLU A 112 -3.30 -25.57 -5.41
N VAL A 113 -3.52 -24.25 -5.42
CA VAL A 113 -2.61 -23.28 -4.81
C VAL A 113 -2.45 -23.54 -3.31
N CYS A 114 -3.53 -23.81 -2.58
CA CYS A 114 -3.44 -24.12 -1.15
C CYS A 114 -2.59 -25.36 -0.89
N ILE A 115 -2.78 -26.43 -1.67
CA ILE A 115 -2.02 -27.69 -1.56
C ILE A 115 -0.54 -27.49 -1.88
N GLN A 116 -0.23 -26.83 -3.00
CA GLN A 116 1.16 -26.61 -3.42
C GLN A 116 1.97 -25.82 -2.40
N HIS A 117 1.34 -24.85 -1.71
CA HIS A 117 1.98 -24.00 -0.71
C HIS A 117 1.78 -24.50 0.72
N ASN A 118 1.03 -25.58 0.91
CA ASN A 118 0.64 -26.15 2.20
C ASN A 118 0.08 -25.10 3.19
N GLN A 119 -0.66 -24.11 2.66
CA GLN A 119 -1.19 -22.97 3.41
C GLN A 119 -2.53 -22.51 2.82
N GLY A 120 -3.60 -22.54 3.62
CA GLY A 120 -4.91 -22.00 3.26
C GLY A 120 -5.14 -20.60 3.83
N SER A 121 -4.54 -19.56 3.24
CA SER A 121 -4.73 -18.17 3.68
C SER A 121 -5.32 -17.28 2.59
N THR A 122 -6.12 -16.30 3.00
CA THR A 122 -6.75 -15.34 2.09
C THR A 122 -5.70 -14.52 1.31
N SER A 123 -4.65 -14.08 1.99
CA SER A 123 -3.54 -13.32 1.39
C SER A 123 -2.69 -14.14 0.41
N LEU A 124 -2.68 -15.47 0.52
CA LEU A 124 -2.06 -16.34 -0.49
C LEU A 124 -2.89 -16.30 -1.78
N LEU A 125 -4.21 -16.52 -1.68
CA LEU A 125 -5.10 -16.56 -2.84
C LEU A 125 -5.19 -15.20 -3.55
N GLN A 126 -5.25 -14.08 -2.80
CA GLN A 126 -5.23 -12.73 -3.39
C GLN A 126 -4.02 -12.53 -4.31
N ARG A 127 -2.83 -12.93 -3.88
CA ARG A 127 -1.59 -12.74 -4.65
C ARG A 127 -1.45 -13.71 -5.82
N ARG A 128 -1.94 -14.94 -5.66
CA ARG A 128 -1.77 -16.01 -6.64
C ARG A 128 -2.81 -15.96 -7.75
N LEU A 129 -4.06 -15.66 -7.39
CA LEU A 129 -5.19 -15.62 -8.32
C LEU A 129 -5.55 -14.19 -8.73
N LYS A 130 -4.87 -13.17 -8.17
CA LYS A 130 -5.11 -11.74 -8.42
C LYS A 130 -6.56 -11.34 -8.19
N ILE A 131 -7.17 -11.91 -7.16
CA ILE A 131 -8.55 -11.66 -6.75
C ILE A 131 -8.62 -10.74 -5.55
N GLY A 132 -9.78 -10.13 -5.41
CA GLY A 132 -10.18 -9.31 -4.26
C GLY A 132 -10.11 -10.01 -2.91
N TYR A 133 -10.00 -9.23 -1.82
CA TYR A 133 -9.99 -9.81 -0.45
C TYR A 133 -11.30 -10.54 -0.15
N GLY A 134 -12.42 -9.94 -0.51
CA GLY A 134 -13.75 -10.49 -0.23
C GLY A 134 -14.02 -11.78 -1.00
N ARG A 135 -13.51 -11.93 -2.23
CA ARG A 135 -13.59 -13.17 -3.00
C ARG A 135 -12.66 -14.23 -2.44
N ALA A 136 -11.40 -13.87 -2.14
CA ALA A 136 -10.44 -14.78 -1.53
C ALA A 136 -10.92 -15.35 -0.20
N ALA A 137 -11.54 -14.54 0.67
CA ALA A 137 -12.12 -15.01 1.92
C ALA A 137 -13.24 -16.03 1.71
N ARG A 138 -14.17 -15.76 0.79
CA ARG A 138 -15.26 -16.68 0.43
C ARG A 138 -14.73 -18.00 -0.12
N ILE A 139 -13.73 -17.97 -1.00
CA ILE A 139 -13.11 -19.18 -1.54
C ILE A 139 -12.43 -20.01 -0.43
N VAL A 140 -11.75 -19.37 0.53
CA VAL A 140 -11.15 -20.09 1.68
C VAL A 140 -12.23 -20.76 2.55
N ASP A 141 -13.39 -20.12 2.73
CA ASP A 141 -14.51 -20.72 3.48
C ASP A 141 -15.14 -21.89 2.71
N GLN A 142 -15.30 -21.77 1.39
CA GLN A 142 -15.71 -22.88 0.54
C GLN A 142 -14.71 -24.04 0.63
N LEU A 143 -13.40 -23.78 0.54
CA LEU A 143 -12.39 -24.83 0.65
C LEU A 143 -12.46 -25.56 1.99
N HIS A 144 -12.90 -24.88 3.05
CA HIS A 144 -13.14 -25.50 4.35
C HIS A 144 -14.37 -26.40 4.35
N GLU A 145 -15.48 -25.93 3.77
CA GLU A 145 -16.72 -26.72 3.64
C GLU A 145 -16.52 -27.98 2.79
N ALA A 146 -15.68 -27.90 1.76
CA ALA A 146 -15.26 -29.03 0.95
C ALA A 146 -14.27 -29.98 1.66
N GLY A 147 -13.74 -29.60 2.82
CA GLY A 147 -12.75 -30.38 3.58
C GLY A 147 -11.31 -30.28 3.06
N VAL A 148 -11.01 -29.35 2.14
CA VAL A 148 -9.67 -29.14 1.59
C VAL A 148 -8.75 -28.48 2.62
N VAL A 149 -9.28 -27.52 3.38
CA VAL A 149 -8.57 -26.82 4.45
C VAL A 149 -9.25 -27.01 5.81
N GLY A 150 -8.44 -27.03 6.86
CA GLY A 150 -8.87 -27.21 8.24
C GLY A 150 -9.65 -26.02 8.81
N PRO A 151 -10.08 -26.12 10.08
CA PRO A 151 -10.82 -25.05 10.74
C PRO A 151 -10.00 -23.76 10.87
N PRO A 152 -10.67 -22.61 11.03
CA PRO A 152 -9.99 -21.34 11.22
C PRO A 152 -9.18 -21.31 12.55
N ASP A 153 -7.87 -21.05 12.46
CA ASP A 153 -6.98 -20.86 13.62
C ASP A 153 -6.62 -19.37 13.78
N GLY A 154 -7.62 -18.56 14.14
CA GLY A 154 -7.45 -17.14 14.39
C GLY A 154 -6.87 -16.37 13.20
N SER A 155 -5.70 -15.73 13.39
CA SER A 155 -5.00 -14.97 12.35
C SER A 155 -4.02 -15.81 11.50
N LYS A 156 -3.89 -17.10 11.78
CA LYS A 156 -2.97 -17.98 11.05
C LYS A 156 -3.62 -18.62 9.82
N SER A 157 -2.78 -19.04 8.89
CA SER A 157 -3.20 -19.82 7.71
C SER A 157 -3.81 -21.16 8.14
N ARG A 158 -4.89 -21.58 7.46
CA ARG A 158 -5.51 -22.88 7.70
C ARG A 158 -4.59 -24.00 7.22
N GLU A 159 -4.55 -25.11 7.96
CA GLU A 159 -3.83 -26.31 7.55
C GLU A 159 -4.53 -26.98 6.36
N VAL A 160 -3.75 -27.57 5.46
CA VAL A 160 -4.28 -28.28 4.29
C VAL A 160 -4.48 -29.74 4.65
N LEU A 161 -5.67 -30.27 4.38
CA LEU A 161 -6.08 -31.62 4.78
C LEU A 161 -6.11 -32.62 3.62
N MET A 162 -6.05 -32.14 2.38
CA MET A 162 -6.08 -32.97 1.17
C MET A 162 -4.79 -32.88 0.35
N SER A 163 -4.51 -33.95 -0.38
CA SER A 163 -3.43 -34.05 -1.36
C SER A 163 -3.94 -33.78 -2.78
N LEU A 164 -3.01 -33.47 -3.70
CA LEU A 164 -3.33 -33.11 -5.09
C LEU A 164 -4.16 -34.21 -5.79
N SER A 165 -3.84 -35.48 -5.52
CA SER A 165 -4.54 -36.65 -6.05
C SER A 165 -5.99 -36.80 -5.56
N GLU A 166 -6.31 -36.31 -4.36
CA GLU A 166 -7.66 -36.40 -3.79
C GLU A 166 -8.57 -35.32 -4.41
N ILE A 167 -8.02 -34.14 -4.72
CA ILE A 167 -8.75 -33.07 -5.43
C ILE A 167 -9.07 -33.45 -6.87
N GLU A 168 -8.14 -34.12 -7.56
CA GLU A 168 -8.41 -34.65 -8.91
C GLU A 168 -9.59 -35.65 -8.92
N GLY A 169 -9.80 -36.38 -7.82
CA GLY A 169 -10.94 -37.27 -7.66
C GLY A 169 -12.28 -36.56 -7.42
N MET A 170 -12.27 -35.35 -6.85
CA MET A 170 -13.47 -34.52 -6.63
C MET A 170 -13.93 -33.82 -7.91
N PHE A 171 -13.00 -33.48 -8.80
CA PHE A 171 -13.28 -32.86 -10.09
C PHE A 171 -12.55 -33.61 -11.21
N PRO A 172 -13.02 -34.82 -11.57
CA PRO A 172 -12.40 -35.61 -12.63
C PRO A 172 -12.66 -34.92 -13.98
N GLY A 173 -11.63 -34.24 -14.50
CA GLY A 173 -11.48 -33.77 -15.87
C GLY A 173 -12.68 -33.03 -16.48
N THR A 174 -12.57 -31.71 -16.60
CA THR A 174 -13.17 -31.01 -17.75
C THR A 174 -12.38 -31.33 -19.02
#